data_AF-A0A3D3IVR1-F1
#
_entry.id   AF-A0A3D3IVR1-F1
#
_cell.length_a   1.000
_cell.length_b   1.000
_cell.length_c   1.000
_cell.angle_alpha   90.00
_cell.angle_beta   90.00
_cell.angle_gamma   90.00
#
_symmetry.space_group_name_H-M   'P 1'
#
loop_
_entity.id
_entity.type
_entity.pdbx_description
1 polymer ?
#
loop_
_entity_poly.entity_id
_entity_poly.type
_entity_poly.pdbx_seq_one_letter_code
_entity_poly.pdbx_strand_id
1 'polypeptide(L)'
;MAGLKSIIRLRKHELDEKRRVVTQLQTLLDNLEREERRTLDALDAEKQHATVDEETRAAFPNYNKRVQEKLKDLRAEQERVRNAIDHARSELQDAFKELKTYEITEENREKRAAAEEKR
;
A
#
# COMPACT_ATOMS: atom_id res chain seq x y z
N MET A 1 4.06 11.85 37.36
CA MET A 1 4.48 12.28 36.01
C MET A 1 4.22 11.17 34.98
N ALA A 2 2.96 10.87 34.64
CA ALA A 2 2.59 9.69 33.82
C ALA A 2 2.12 10.00 32.38
N GLY A 3 1.84 11.27 32.05
CA GLY A 3 1.16 11.63 30.80
C GLY A 3 2.00 11.49 29.52
N LEU A 4 3.32 11.75 29.57
CA LEU A 4 4.14 11.72 28.34
C LEU A 4 4.40 10.28 27.87
N LYS A 5 4.65 9.35 28.80
CA LYS A 5 4.80 7.91 28.55
C LYS A 5 3.53 7.29 27.93
N SER A 6 2.35 7.69 28.41
CA SER A 6 1.09 7.20 27.85
C SER A 6 0.83 7.75 26.44
N ILE A 7 1.15 9.02 26.18
CA ILE A 7 1.06 9.62 24.84
C ILE A 7 2.01 8.90 23.87
N ILE A 8 3.26 8.66 24.26
CA ILE A 8 4.23 7.94 23.41
C ILE A 8 3.72 6.54 23.04
N ARG A 9 3.12 5.82 23.99
CA ARG A 9 2.52 4.51 23.72
C ARG A 9 1.36 4.58 22.73
N LEU A 10 0.47 5.57 22.90
CA LEU A 10 -0.64 5.80 21.97
C LEU A 10 -0.12 6.09 20.55
N ARG A 11 0.87 6.98 20.43
CA ARG A 11 1.48 7.32 19.13
C ARG A 11 2.20 6.14 18.46
N LYS A 12 2.81 5.24 19.25
CA LYS A 12 3.38 3.98 18.73
C LYS A 12 2.29 3.08 18.13
N HIS A 13 1.16 2.95 18.81
CA HIS A 13 0.02 2.21 18.30
C HIS A 13 -0.51 2.80 16.99
N GLU A 14 -0.72 4.11 16.94
CA GLU A 14 -1.15 4.82 15.72
C GLU A 14 -0.17 4.63 14.56
N LEU A 15 1.15 4.64 14.84
CA LEU A 15 2.18 4.38 13.84
C LEU A 15 2.07 2.97 13.28
N ASP A 16 1.88 1.97 14.14
CA ASP A 16 1.74 0.57 13.73
C ASP A 16 0.46 0.34 12.94
N GLU A 17 -0.64 1.01 13.27
CA GLU A 17 -1.87 1.02 12.46
C GLU A 17 -1.62 1.60 11.06
N LYS A 18 -0.93 2.74 10.97
CA LYS A 18 -0.57 3.33 9.67
C LYS A 18 0.35 2.41 8.84
N ARG A 19 1.31 1.73 9.47
CA ARG A 19 2.14 0.71 8.80
C ARG A 19 1.31 -0.44 8.25
N ARG A 20 0.31 -0.88 9.01
CA ARG A 20 -0.61 -1.94 8.59
C ARG A 20 -1.42 -1.51 7.37
N VAL A 21 -1.91 -0.27 7.33
CA VAL A 21 -2.62 0.28 6.17
C VAL A 21 -1.75 0.28 4.92
N VAL A 22 -0.50 0.77 5.02
CA VAL A 22 0.45 0.73 3.89
C VAL A 22 0.65 -0.70 3.39
N THR A 23 0.85 -1.66 4.29
CA THR A 23 1.05 -3.08 3.93
C THR A 23 -0.18 -3.68 3.24
N GLN A 24 -1.38 -3.34 3.71
CA GLN A 24 -2.64 -3.79 3.09
C GLN A 24 -2.82 -3.24 1.69
N LEU A 25 -2.52 -1.95 1.48
CA LEU A 25 -2.58 -1.32 0.15
C LEU A 25 -1.55 -1.91 -0.81
N GLN A 26 -0.33 -2.17 -0.34
CA GLN A 26 0.70 -2.86 -1.14
C GLN A 26 0.23 -4.27 -1.55
N THR A 27 -0.36 -5.02 -0.61
CA THR A 27 -0.91 -6.35 -0.90
C THR A 27 -2.03 -6.28 -1.95
N LEU A 28 -2.89 -5.25 -1.87
CA LEU A 28 -3.93 -5.00 -2.86
C LEU A 28 -3.34 -4.70 -4.25
N LEU A 29 -2.32 -3.85 -4.33
CA LEU A 29 -1.63 -3.56 -5.59
C LEU A 29 -1.03 -4.82 -6.21
N ASP A 30 -0.33 -5.64 -5.41
CA ASP A 30 0.24 -6.90 -5.86
C ASP A 30 -0.82 -7.87 -6.40
N ASN A 31 -2.02 -7.89 -5.79
CA ASN A 31 -3.14 -8.68 -6.28
C ASN A 31 -3.64 -8.20 -7.64
N LEU A 32 -3.78 -6.89 -7.82
CA LEU A 32 -4.22 -6.28 -9.08
C LEU A 32 -3.20 -6.52 -10.21
N GLU A 33 -1.91 -6.42 -9.92
CA GLU A 33 -0.84 -6.71 -10.89
C GLU A 33 -0.82 -8.19 -11.28
N ARG A 34 -1.06 -9.10 -10.32
CA ARG A 34 -1.23 -10.53 -10.62
C ARG A 34 -2.46 -10.79 -11.49
N GLU A 35 -3.57 -10.11 -11.24
CA GLU A 35 -4.78 -10.26 -12.06
C GLU A 35 -4.59 -9.73 -13.48
N GLU A 36 -3.91 -8.58 -13.64
CA GLU A 36 -3.57 -8.04 -14.95
C GLU A 36 -2.74 -9.05 -15.74
N ARG A 37 -1.69 -9.61 -15.13
CA ARG A 37 -0.84 -10.61 -15.78
C ARG A 37 -1.61 -11.85 -16.20
N ARG A 38 -2.46 -12.41 -15.33
CA ARG A 38 -3.32 -13.55 -15.68
C ARG A 38 -4.28 -13.23 -16.83
N THR A 39 -4.78 -12.00 -16.88
CA THR A 39 -5.68 -11.54 -17.94
C THR A 39 -4.94 -11.43 -19.27
N LEU A 40 -3.70 -10.94 -19.27
CA LEU A 40 -2.84 -10.92 -20.45
C LEU A 40 -2.47 -12.32 -20.94
N ASP A 41 -2.06 -13.21 -20.03
CA ASP A 41 -1.72 -14.60 -20.36
C ASP A 41 -2.92 -15.33 -21.01
N ALA A 42 -4.14 -15.11 -20.48
CA ALA A 42 -5.37 -15.66 -21.06
C ALA A 42 -5.71 -15.06 -22.43
N LEU A 43 -5.41 -13.78 -22.66
CA LEU A 43 -5.59 -13.15 -23.97
C LEU A 43 -4.67 -13.75 -25.02
N ASP A 44 -3.40 -13.97 -24.66
CA ASP A 44 -2.42 -14.57 -25.57
C ASP A 44 -2.79 -16.02 -25.91
N ALA A 45 -3.27 -16.79 -24.93
CA ALA A 45 -3.80 -18.14 -25.18
C ALA A 45 -4.98 -18.11 -26.17
N GLU A 46 -5.96 -17.24 -25.94
CA GLU A 46 -7.13 -17.12 -26.83
C GLU A 46 -6.73 -16.70 -28.26
N LYS A 47 -5.75 -15.80 -28.37
CA LYS A 47 -5.21 -15.38 -29.67
C LYS A 47 -4.57 -16.54 -30.43
N GLN A 48 -3.83 -17.41 -29.74
CA GLN A 48 -3.26 -18.61 -30.34
C GLN A 48 -4.35 -19.59 -30.78
N HIS A 49 -5.41 -19.78 -29.99
CA HIS A 49 -6.53 -20.63 -30.39
C HIS A 49 -7.25 -20.11 -31.64
N ALA A 50 -7.52 -18.80 -31.71
CA ALA A 50 -8.16 -18.14 -32.85
C ALA A 50 -7.36 -18.23 -34.16
N THR A 51 -6.05 -18.45 -34.09
CA THR A 51 -5.24 -18.72 -35.30
C THR A 51 -5.48 -20.11 -35.86
N VAL A 52 -5.84 -21.08 -35.02
CA VAL A 52 -5.98 -22.50 -35.39
C VAL A 52 -7.41 -22.84 -35.81
N ASP A 53 -8.40 -22.28 -35.13
CA ASP A 53 -9.82 -22.60 -35.35
C ASP A 53 -10.60 -21.42 -35.95
N GLU A 54 -11.52 -21.71 -36.87
CA GLU A 54 -12.22 -20.69 -37.67
C GLU A 54 -13.43 -20.09 -36.92
N GLU A 55 -14.09 -20.86 -36.06
CA GLU A 55 -15.18 -20.37 -35.21
C GLU A 55 -14.66 -19.38 -34.15
N THR A 56 -13.56 -19.74 -33.48
CA THR A 56 -12.89 -18.87 -32.49
C THR A 56 -12.31 -17.61 -33.13
N ARG A 57 -11.86 -17.68 -34.40
CA ARG A 57 -11.38 -16.51 -35.14
C ARG A 57 -12.43 -15.41 -35.30
N ALA A 58 -13.70 -15.79 -35.50
CA ALA A 58 -14.80 -14.84 -35.61
C ALA A 58 -15.19 -14.21 -34.26
N ALA A 59 -15.07 -14.96 -33.17
CA ALA A 59 -15.40 -14.49 -31.81
C ALA A 59 -14.30 -13.64 -31.17
N PHE A 60 -13.04 -13.87 -31.56
CA PHE A 60 -11.86 -13.24 -30.95
C PHE A 60 -11.88 -11.70 -30.89
N PRO A 61 -12.33 -10.94 -31.91
CA PRO A 61 -12.35 -9.48 -31.84
C PRO A 61 -13.22 -8.94 -30.71
N ASN A 62 -14.37 -9.58 -30.45
CA ASN A 62 -15.27 -9.19 -29.37
C ASN A 62 -14.68 -9.54 -28.00
N TYR A 63 -14.06 -10.72 -27.89
CA TYR A 63 -13.33 -11.11 -26.68
C TYR A 63 -12.19 -10.13 -26.38
N ASN A 64 -11.33 -9.83 -27.36
CA ASN A 64 -10.21 -8.93 -27.20
C ASN A 64 -10.67 -7.54 -26.75
N LYS A 65 -11.74 -6.97 -27.33
CA LYS A 65 -12.28 -5.67 -26.88
C LYS A 65 -12.65 -5.69 -25.40
N ARG A 66 -13.39 -6.71 -24.94
CA ARG A 66 -13.77 -6.85 -23.53
C ARG A 66 -12.56 -7.00 -22.61
N VAL A 67 -11.55 -7.74 -23.04
CA VAL A 67 -10.30 -7.89 -22.26
C VAL A 67 -9.53 -6.56 -22.19
N GLN A 68 -9.45 -5.80 -23.29
CA GLN A 68 -8.81 -4.49 -23.29
C GLN A 68 -9.51 -3.50 -22.35
N GLU A 69 -10.85 -3.51 -22.32
CA GLU A 69 -11.63 -2.72 -21.35
C GLU A 69 -11.30 -3.13 -19.91
N LYS A 70 -11.31 -4.44 -19.62
CA LYS A 70 -10.93 -4.95 -18.30
C LYS A 70 -9.51 -4.55 -17.89
N LEU A 71 -8.54 -4.65 -18.80
CA LEU A 71 -7.14 -4.26 -18.55
C LEU A 71 -7.02 -2.75 -18.27
N LYS A 72 -7.77 -1.92 -19.00
CA LYS A 72 -7.83 -0.49 -18.76
C LYS A 72 -8.36 -0.19 -17.36
N ASP A 73 -9.43 -0.87 -16.94
CA ASP A 73 -10.02 -0.69 -15.61
C ASP A 73 -9.06 -1.16 -14.50
N LEU A 74 -8.40 -2.30 -14.68
CA LEU A 74 -7.37 -2.80 -13.76
C LEU A 74 -6.22 -1.81 -13.60
N ARG A 75 -5.72 -1.25 -14.69
CA ARG A 75 -4.65 -0.23 -14.65
C ARG A 75 -5.09 1.04 -13.96
N ALA A 76 -6.32 1.50 -14.22
CA ALA A 76 -6.87 2.66 -13.53
C ALA A 76 -6.96 2.42 -12.02
N GLU A 77 -7.35 1.21 -11.60
CA GLU A 77 -7.41 0.84 -10.19
C GLU A 77 -6.02 0.73 -9.56
N GLN A 78 -5.04 0.12 -10.26
CA GLN A 78 -3.65 0.10 -9.82
C GLN A 78 -3.10 1.51 -9.57
N GLU A 79 -3.35 2.46 -10.47
CA GLU A 79 -2.93 3.86 -10.31
C GLU A 79 -3.59 4.53 -9.09
N ARG A 80 -4.89 4.27 -8.85
CA ARG A 80 -5.55 4.76 -7.62
C ARG A 80 -4.91 4.20 -6.37
N VAL A 81 -4.62 2.89 -6.34
CA VAL A 81 -3.98 2.24 -5.19
C VAL A 81 -2.55 2.74 -4.99
N ARG A 82 -1.77 2.96 -6.06
CA ARG A 82 -0.43 3.56 -5.98
C ARG A 82 -0.46 4.95 -5.33
N ASN A 83 -1.37 5.81 -5.78
CA ASN A 83 -1.57 7.13 -5.15
C ASN A 83 -1.97 7.03 -3.68
N ALA A 84 -2.83 6.06 -3.33
CA ALA A 84 -3.22 5.81 -1.94
C ALA A 84 -2.04 5.32 -1.08
N ILE A 85 -1.16 4.49 -1.62
CA ILE A 85 0.09 4.04 -0.97
C ILE A 85 0.98 5.24 -0.67
N ASP A 86 1.18 6.12 -1.65
CA ASP A 86 2.04 7.30 -1.47
C ASP A 86 1.50 8.25 -0.41
N HIS A 87 0.18 8.48 -0.40
CA HIS A 87 -0.48 9.24 0.65
C HIS A 87 -0.30 8.58 2.03
N ALA A 88 -0.60 7.29 2.15
CA ALA A 88 -0.46 6.55 3.41
C ALA A 88 0.99 6.52 3.93
N ARG A 89 1.98 6.48 3.02
CA ARG A 89 3.40 6.59 3.36
C ARG A 89 3.75 7.97 3.88
N SER A 90 3.21 9.04 3.30
CA SER A 90 3.40 10.40 3.81
C SER A 90 2.86 10.53 5.23
N GLU A 91 1.63 10.07 5.47
CA GLU A 91 1.04 10.09 6.82
C GLU A 91 1.84 9.27 7.83
N LEU A 92 2.36 8.12 7.41
CA LEU A 92 3.22 7.27 8.24
C LEU A 92 4.52 8.00 8.61
N GLN A 93 5.14 8.70 7.66
CA GLN A 93 6.34 9.49 7.90
C GLN A 93 6.08 10.63 8.89
N ASP A 94 4.95 11.32 8.76
CA ASP A 94 4.61 12.42 9.65
C ASP A 94 4.31 11.94 11.07
N ALA A 95 3.54 10.85 11.22
CA ALA A 95 3.32 10.20 12.51
C ALA A 95 4.64 9.74 13.16
N PHE A 96 5.60 9.27 12.36
CA PHE A 96 6.92 8.89 12.86
C PHE A 96 7.72 10.09 13.38
N LYS A 97 7.72 11.22 12.66
CA LYS A 97 8.39 12.46 13.09
C LYS A 97 7.80 12.98 14.40
N GLU A 98 6.46 12.98 14.52
CA GLU A 98 5.77 13.38 15.74
C GLU A 98 6.17 12.48 16.92
N LEU A 99 6.06 11.16 16.76
CA LEU A 99 6.47 10.21 17.79
C LEU A 99 7.92 10.46 18.23
N LYS A 100 8.83 10.68 17.28
CA LYS A 100 10.24 10.90 17.62
C LYS A 100 10.47 12.17 18.42
N THR A 101 9.71 13.21 18.14
CA THR A 101 9.75 14.47 18.90
C THR A 101 9.35 14.25 20.36
N TYR A 102 8.30 13.46 20.61
CA TYR A 102 7.89 13.11 21.96
C TYR A 102 8.93 12.25 22.69
N GLU A 103 9.50 11.24 22.02
CA GLU A 103 10.54 10.39 22.60
C GLU A 103 11.79 11.20 23.01
N ILE A 104 12.27 12.11 22.16
CA ILE A 104 13.43 12.97 22.49
C ILE A 104 13.12 13.89 23.66
N THR A 105 11.90 14.44 23.71
CA THR A 105 11.47 15.32 24.80
C THR A 105 11.44 14.59 26.14
N GLU A 106 10.94 13.35 26.13
CA GLU A 106 10.96 12.47 27.30
C GLU A 106 12.40 12.15 27.73
N GLU A 107 13.25 11.71 26.80
CA GLU A 107 14.64 11.34 27.09
C GLU A 107 15.41 12.53 27.71
N ASN A 108 15.22 13.73 27.18
CA ASN A 108 15.83 14.94 27.72
C ASN A 108 15.33 15.26 29.13
N ARG A 109 14.05 15.01 29.42
CA ARG A 109 13.49 15.20 30.76
C ARG A 109 14.08 14.20 31.75
N GLU A 110 14.17 12.93 31.37
CA GLU A 110 14.76 11.88 32.22
C GLU A 110 16.24 12.16 32.50
N LYS A 111 17.01 12.59 31.49
CA LYS A 111 18.42 12.99 31.68
C LYS A 111 18.59 14.15 32.66
N ARG A 112 17.71 15.16 32.61
CA ARG A 112 17.74 16.30 33.55
C ARG A 112 17.42 15.85 34.98
N ALA A 113 16.36 15.06 35.15
CA ALA A 113 15.99 14.52 36.46
C ALA A 113 17.13 13.67 37.08
N ALA A 114 17.76 12.80 36.27
CA ALA A 114 18.88 11.98 36.72
C ALA A 114 20.15 12.79 37.06
N ALA A 115 20.35 13.96 36.42
CA ALA A 115 21.47 14.85 36.74
C ALA A 115 21.22 15.65 38.02
N GLU A 116 19.95 16.00 38.30
CA GLU A 116 19.53 16.65 39.55
C GLU A 116 19.63 15.69 40.74
N GLU A 117 19.25 14.41 40.59
CA GLU A 117 19.39 13.41 41.66
C GLU A 117 20.85 13.07 42.03
N LYS A 118 21.80 13.34 41.14
CA LYS A 118 23.24 13.07 41.36
C LYS A 118 24.00 14.24 41.99
N ARG A 119 23.35 15.39 42.21
CA ARG A 119 23.93 16.57 42.87
C ARG A 119 23.51 16.62 44.33
#